data_AF-A0A378I6M8-F1
#
_entry.id   AF-A0A378I6M8-F1
#
_cell.length_a   1.000
_cell.length_b   1.000
_cell.length_c   1.000
_cell.angle_alpha   90.00
_cell.angle_beta   90.00
_cell.angle_gamma   90.00
#
_symmetry.space_group_name_H-M   'P 1'
#
loop_
_entity.id
_entity.type
_entity.pdbx_description
1 polymer ?
#
loop_
_entity_poly.entity_id
_entity_poly.type
_entity_poly.pdbx_seq_one_letter_code
_entity_poly.pdbx_strand_id
1 'polypeptide(L)'
;MKKCLMLAAASLMVNVHAADRTWCNYKDYFRLSGVTHSDIQIVNAYHDSEIVFIPVGPRSFEIQDGTQCRSGFAHVTVAYDENSWCILDIKDGPLMNHPTVHASCKDIRYIDTSYDGSGSHSYTINFD
;
A
#
# COMPACT_ATOMS: atom_id res chain seq x y z
N MET A 1 48.38 -43.35 -28.54
CA MET A 1 48.86 -42.47 -27.45
C MET A 1 48.49 -41.04 -27.76
N LYS A 2 47.88 -40.30 -26.80
CA LYS A 2 47.87 -38.82 -26.68
C LYS A 2 47.08 -38.08 -27.81
N LYS A 3 46.14 -37.14 -27.58
CA LYS A 3 45.76 -36.32 -26.42
C LYS A 3 44.31 -35.85 -26.57
N CYS A 4 43.73 -35.49 -25.43
CA CYS A 4 42.45 -34.83 -25.20
C CYS A 4 42.13 -33.69 -26.17
N LEU A 5 40.88 -33.62 -26.63
CA LEU A 5 40.27 -32.37 -27.07
C LEU A 5 39.05 -32.08 -26.19
N MET A 6 39.36 -31.20 -25.24
CA MET A 6 38.53 -30.39 -24.36
C MET A 6 37.07 -30.22 -24.78
N LEU A 7 36.15 -30.59 -23.87
CA LEU A 7 34.82 -30.01 -23.82
C LEU A 7 34.96 -28.50 -23.55
N ALA A 8 34.60 -27.67 -24.54
CA ALA A 8 34.29 -26.27 -24.28
C ALA A 8 32.86 -26.19 -23.71
N ALA A 9 32.72 -26.51 -22.42
CA ALA A 9 31.58 -26.04 -21.63
C ALA A 9 31.77 -24.53 -21.43
N ALA A 10 31.45 -23.75 -22.47
CA ALA A 10 31.28 -22.32 -22.33
C ALA A 10 30.02 -22.11 -21.49
N SER A 11 30.25 -22.08 -20.18
CA SER A 11 29.38 -21.55 -19.15
C SER A 11 28.78 -20.24 -19.64
N LEU A 12 27.51 -20.32 -20.07
CA LEU A 12 26.60 -19.19 -20.10
C LEU A 12 26.47 -18.72 -18.64
N MET A 13 27.39 -17.86 -18.22
CA MET A 13 27.16 -17.00 -17.06
C MET A 13 26.13 -15.98 -17.51
N VAL A 14 24.86 -16.39 -17.46
CA VAL A 14 23.76 -15.45 -17.36
C VAL A 14 23.98 -14.69 -16.06
N ASN A 15 24.53 -13.49 -16.19
CA ASN A 15 24.39 -12.50 -15.14
C ASN A 15 22.89 -12.20 -15.05
N VAL A 16 22.18 -12.94 -14.20
CA VAL A 16 20.86 -12.55 -13.69
C VAL A 16 21.11 -11.34 -12.79
N HIS A 17 21.42 -10.21 -13.40
CA HIS A 17 21.32 -8.92 -12.73
C HIS A 17 19.84 -8.63 -12.59
N ALA A 18 19.40 -8.60 -11.32
CA ALA A 18 18.13 -8.10 -10.82
C ALA A 18 16.94 -8.42 -11.73
N ALA A 19 16.21 -9.48 -11.39
CA ALA A 19 14.78 -9.46 -11.66
C ALA A 19 14.25 -8.19 -10.99
N ASP A 20 13.99 -7.15 -11.77
CA ASP A 20 13.06 -6.09 -11.39
C ASP A 20 11.85 -6.85 -10.86
N ARG A 21 11.64 -6.78 -9.55
CA ARG A 21 10.46 -7.36 -8.96
C ARG A 21 9.32 -6.49 -9.48
N THR A 22 8.75 -6.88 -10.62
CA THR A 22 7.65 -6.16 -11.30
C THR A 22 6.38 -6.06 -10.45
N TRP A 23 6.43 -6.61 -9.23
CA TRP A 23 5.36 -6.73 -8.25
C TRP A 23 5.58 -5.80 -7.05
N CYS A 24 6.59 -4.92 -7.10
CA CYS A 24 6.93 -3.97 -6.04
C CYS A 24 6.94 -2.55 -6.60
N ASN A 25 6.77 -1.56 -5.72
CA ASN A 25 6.59 -0.14 -6.04
C ASN A 25 5.22 0.21 -6.64
N TYR A 26 4.18 -0.53 -6.28
CA TYR A 26 2.82 -0.07 -6.56
C TYR A 26 2.46 1.12 -5.66
N LYS A 27 1.50 1.90 -6.14
CA LYS A 27 0.99 3.09 -5.47
C LYS A 27 -0.51 2.93 -5.34
N ASP A 28 -0.99 2.83 -4.12
CA ASP A 28 -2.42 2.73 -3.82
C ASP A 28 -2.89 4.06 -3.25
N TYR A 29 -3.86 4.65 -3.95
CA TYR A 29 -4.45 5.95 -3.67
C TYR A 29 -5.71 5.78 -2.83
N PHE A 30 -5.80 6.52 -1.73
CA PHE A 30 -6.93 6.47 -0.83
C PHE A 30 -7.60 7.83 -0.72
N ARG A 31 -8.92 7.84 -0.73
CA ARG A 31 -9.75 9.01 -0.44
C ARG A 31 -10.75 8.71 0.68
N LEU A 32 -10.93 9.66 1.58
CA LEU A 32 -11.96 9.60 2.62
C LEU A 32 -13.28 10.16 2.08
N SER A 33 -14.33 9.37 2.13
CA SER A 33 -15.71 9.78 1.83
C SER A 33 -16.54 9.71 3.11
N GLY A 34 -17.25 10.78 3.44
CA GLY A 34 -18.09 10.88 4.64
C GLY A 34 -19.38 11.58 4.26
N VAL A 35 -20.51 10.89 4.39
CA VAL A 35 -21.81 11.40 3.92
C VAL A 35 -22.40 12.36 4.94
N THR A 36 -22.36 12.01 6.22
CA THR A 36 -22.87 12.81 7.34
C THR A 36 -21.84 13.83 7.80
N HIS A 37 -20.55 13.49 7.73
CA HIS A 37 -19.46 14.33 8.23
C HIS A 37 -18.51 14.75 7.10
N SER A 38 -18.77 15.91 6.49
CA SER A 38 -17.93 16.47 5.42
C SER A 38 -16.52 16.89 5.87
N ASP A 39 -16.31 17.03 7.17
CA ASP A 39 -15.08 17.58 7.73
C ASP A 39 -14.11 16.50 8.23
N ILE A 40 -14.43 15.21 7.97
CA ILE A 40 -13.51 14.11 8.28
C ILE A 40 -12.18 14.31 7.55
N GLN A 41 -11.08 14.23 8.27
CA GLN A 41 -9.74 14.47 7.76
C GLN A 41 -8.71 13.57 8.44
N ILE A 42 -7.56 13.41 7.78
CA ILE A 42 -6.39 12.73 8.31
C ILE A 42 -5.76 13.64 9.36
N VAL A 43 -5.67 13.16 10.60
CA VAL A 43 -5.06 13.92 11.71
C VAL A 43 -3.71 13.35 12.13
N ASN A 44 -3.47 12.06 11.88
CA ASN A 44 -2.19 11.42 12.13
C ASN A 44 -1.99 10.21 11.23
N ALA A 45 -0.74 9.87 10.96
CA ALA A 45 -0.37 8.65 10.25
C ALA A 45 0.96 8.11 10.77
N TYR A 46 1.00 6.80 11.00
CA TYR A 46 2.21 6.03 11.24
C TYR A 46 2.29 4.93 10.19
N HIS A 47 3.49 4.55 9.79
CA HIS A 47 3.69 3.42 8.89
C HIS A 47 4.99 2.70 9.22
N ASP A 48 5.08 1.44 8.82
CA ASP A 48 6.32 0.68 8.93
C ASP A 48 7.36 1.14 7.88
N SER A 49 8.58 0.62 7.98
CA SER A 49 9.68 0.96 7.05
C SER A 49 9.53 0.37 5.65
N GLU A 50 8.54 -0.50 5.44
CA GLU A 50 8.37 -1.24 4.20
C GLU A 50 7.41 -0.54 3.23
N ILE A 51 6.73 0.52 3.66
CA ILE A 51 5.94 1.41 2.81
C ILE A 51 6.29 2.88 3.05
N VAL A 52 5.87 3.74 2.13
CA VAL A 52 5.93 5.19 2.24
C VAL A 52 4.52 5.74 2.23
N PHE A 53 4.15 6.47 3.29
CA PHE A 53 2.90 7.20 3.36
C PHE A 53 3.09 8.62 2.83
N ILE A 54 2.27 9.03 1.86
CA ILE A 54 2.34 10.35 1.24
C ILE A 54 0.98 11.04 1.37
N PRO A 55 0.86 12.06 2.24
CA PRO A 55 -0.37 12.84 2.32
C PRO A 55 -0.54 13.66 1.03
N VAL A 56 -1.70 13.53 0.39
CA VAL A 56 -2.06 14.27 -0.84
C VAL A 56 -2.93 15.49 -0.49
N GLY A 57 -3.78 15.35 0.54
CA GLY A 57 -4.58 16.42 1.08
C GLY A 57 -5.24 16.00 2.40
N PRO A 58 -6.11 16.85 2.98
CA PRO A 58 -6.75 16.54 4.26
C PRO A 58 -7.58 15.25 4.24
N ARG A 59 -8.05 14.83 3.05
CA ARG A 59 -8.94 13.68 2.85
C ARG A 59 -8.38 12.64 1.89
N SER A 60 -7.09 12.71 1.57
CA SER A 60 -6.50 11.79 0.61
C SER A 60 -5.02 11.57 0.87
N PHE A 61 -4.56 10.35 0.60
CA PHE A 61 -3.18 9.94 0.74
C PHE A 61 -2.86 8.84 -0.26
N GLU A 62 -1.57 8.62 -0.46
CA GLU A 62 -1.01 7.53 -1.24
C GLU A 62 -0.17 6.65 -0.30
N ILE A 63 -0.28 5.35 -0.46
CA ILE A 63 0.68 4.39 0.08
C ILE A 63 1.50 3.87 -1.10
N GLN A 64 2.82 3.98 -0.99
CA GLN A 64 3.75 3.43 -1.97
C GLN A 64 4.53 2.28 -1.34
N ASP A 65 4.57 1.14 -2.02
CA ASP A 65 5.43 0.01 -1.65
C ASP A 65 6.91 0.42 -1.58
N GLY A 66 7.58 -0.02 -0.52
CA GLY A 66 9.02 0.14 -0.36
C GLY A 66 9.83 -0.86 -1.19
N THR A 67 11.12 -0.55 -1.36
CA THR A 67 12.03 -1.31 -2.22
C THR A 67 12.35 -2.72 -1.70
N GLN A 68 12.19 -2.95 -0.40
CA GLN A 68 12.44 -4.25 0.24
C GLN A 68 11.36 -5.27 -0.08
N CYS A 69 10.14 -4.80 -0.32
CA CYS A 69 9.06 -5.58 -0.90
C CYS A 69 8.81 -6.88 -0.12
N ARG A 70 8.43 -6.74 1.16
CA ARG A 70 8.13 -7.86 2.08
C ARG A 70 6.72 -7.80 2.64
N SER A 71 6.36 -6.66 3.22
CA SER A 71 5.07 -6.37 3.85
C SER A 71 4.81 -4.89 3.73
N GLY A 72 3.68 -4.44 4.25
CA GLY A 72 3.47 -3.03 4.49
C GLY A 72 2.24 -2.80 5.36
N PHE A 73 2.37 -1.82 6.22
CA PHE A 73 1.36 -1.51 7.21
C PHE A 73 1.35 -0.01 7.51
N ALA A 74 0.18 0.60 7.41
CA ALA A 74 -0.09 1.96 7.85
C ALA A 74 -1.17 1.97 8.93
N HIS A 75 -1.00 2.86 9.90
CA HIS A 75 -1.96 3.19 10.93
C HIS A 75 -2.35 4.66 10.76
N VAL A 76 -3.54 4.90 10.23
CA VAL A 76 -4.01 6.24 9.87
C VAL A 76 -5.15 6.64 10.79
N THR A 77 -4.98 7.72 11.54
CA THR A 77 -6.05 8.29 12.35
C THR A 77 -6.78 9.35 11.53
N VAL A 78 -8.09 9.18 11.40
CA VAL A 78 -8.99 10.15 10.80
C VAL A 78 -9.98 10.65 11.87
N ALA A 79 -10.35 11.93 11.80
CA ALA A 79 -11.26 12.54 12.75
C ALA A 79 -11.95 13.75 12.12
N TYR A 80 -13.10 14.15 12.67
CA TYR A 80 -13.67 15.47 12.39
C TYR A 80 -13.58 16.41 13.61
N ASP A 81 -13.51 15.86 14.83
CA ASP A 81 -13.24 16.58 16.08
C ASP A 81 -12.45 15.72 17.08
N GLU A 82 -12.18 16.25 18.28
CA GLU A 82 -11.39 15.56 19.32
C GLU A 82 -12.08 14.33 19.91
N ASN A 83 -13.41 14.23 19.77
CA ASN A 83 -14.20 13.16 20.38
C ASN A 83 -14.55 12.05 19.39
N SER A 84 -14.45 12.33 18.10
CA SER A 84 -15.00 11.52 17.02
C SER A 84 -13.92 11.18 16.02
N TRP A 85 -13.50 9.91 16.01
CA TRP A 85 -12.33 9.46 15.27
C TRP A 85 -12.46 8.00 14.82
N CYS A 86 -11.72 7.64 13.77
CA CYS A 86 -11.46 6.26 13.38
C CYS A 86 -9.95 6.07 13.22
N ILE A 87 -9.47 4.95 13.72
CA ILE A 87 -8.16 4.41 13.40
C ILE A 87 -8.33 3.41 12.26
N LEU A 88 -7.55 3.59 11.20
CA LEU A 88 -7.51 2.74 10.02
C LEU A 88 -6.18 1.98 10.00
N ASP A 89 -6.25 0.67 10.20
CA ASP A 89 -5.14 -0.25 10.02
C ASP A 89 -5.17 -0.76 8.58
N ILE A 90 -4.25 -0.27 7.77
CA ILE A 90 -4.15 -0.55 6.34
C ILE A 90 -2.99 -1.49 6.11
N LYS A 91 -3.29 -2.70 5.63
CA LYS A 91 -2.29 -3.65 5.19
C LYS A 91 -2.20 -3.58 3.68
N ASP A 92 -1.05 -3.16 3.20
CA ASP A 92 -0.77 -3.01 1.78
C ASP A 92 0.66 -3.45 1.54
N GLY A 93 0.86 -4.39 0.64
CA GLY A 93 2.18 -4.93 0.42
C GLY A 93 2.26 -5.67 -0.90
N PRO A 94 3.46 -6.02 -1.32
CA PRO A 94 3.76 -6.36 -2.73
C PRO A 94 3.20 -7.70 -3.23
N LEU A 95 2.67 -8.53 -2.33
CA LEU A 95 1.98 -9.77 -2.69
C LEU A 95 0.46 -9.61 -2.57
N MET A 96 -0.02 -8.40 -2.33
CA MET A 96 -1.43 -8.05 -2.23
C MET A 96 -1.80 -7.20 -3.44
N ASN A 97 -2.73 -7.69 -4.25
CA ASN A 97 -3.25 -6.91 -5.39
C ASN A 97 -4.13 -5.75 -4.94
N HIS A 98 -4.75 -5.88 -3.76
CA HIS A 98 -5.57 -4.87 -3.14
C HIS A 98 -5.26 -4.78 -1.64
N PRO A 99 -5.17 -3.57 -1.09
CA PRO A 99 -4.99 -3.34 0.32
C PRO A 99 -6.21 -3.84 1.10
N THR A 100 -5.98 -4.19 2.35
CA THR A 100 -7.04 -4.50 3.32
C THR A 100 -7.09 -3.41 4.37
N VAL A 101 -8.28 -2.90 4.67
CA VAL A 101 -8.49 -1.87 5.68
C VAL A 101 -9.31 -2.46 6.84
N HIS A 102 -8.81 -2.30 8.05
CA HIS A 102 -9.55 -2.54 9.27
C HIS A 102 -9.75 -1.21 10.02
N ALA A 103 -10.94 -0.98 10.55
CA ALA A 103 -11.27 0.27 11.21
C ALA A 103 -11.70 0.03 12.66
N SER A 104 -11.16 0.83 13.58
CA SER A 104 -11.59 0.94 14.97
C SER A 104 -12.05 2.36 15.23
N CYS A 105 -13.32 2.56 15.54
CA CYS A 105 -13.92 3.88 15.55
C CYS A 105 -14.61 4.23 16.86
N LYS A 106 -14.65 5.53 17.15
CA LYS A 106 -15.42 6.16 18.20
C LYS A 106 -16.25 7.28 17.59
N ASP A 107 -17.57 7.21 17.73
CA ASP A 107 -18.56 8.19 17.24
C ASP A 107 -18.52 8.52 15.74
N ILE A 108 -17.72 7.77 14.96
CA ILE A 108 -17.72 7.69 13.51
C ILE A 108 -18.03 6.24 13.12
N ARG A 109 -18.77 6.02 12.04
CA ARG A 109 -19.04 4.67 11.54
C ARG A 109 -18.30 4.43 10.23
N TYR A 110 -17.31 3.54 10.26
CA TYR A 110 -16.75 2.97 9.04
C TYR A 110 -17.80 2.08 8.35
N ILE A 111 -17.99 2.27 7.04
CA ILE A 111 -18.91 1.48 6.22
C ILE A 111 -18.14 0.39 5.49
N ASP A 112 -17.25 0.80 4.60
CA ASP A 112 -16.44 -0.09 3.77
C ASP A 112 -15.24 0.65 3.14
N THR A 113 -14.46 -0.11 2.37
CA THR A 113 -13.47 0.43 1.45
C THR A 113 -13.79 -0.11 0.05
N SER A 114 -14.15 0.78 -0.85
CA SER A 114 -14.52 0.44 -2.23
C SER A 114 -13.34 0.62 -3.17
N TYR A 115 -13.21 -0.28 -4.14
CA TYR A 115 -12.28 -0.16 -5.24
C TYR A 115 -12.90 0.69 -6.36
N ASP A 116 -12.22 1.77 -6.77
CA ASP A 116 -12.84 2.83 -7.59
C ASP A 116 -12.86 2.53 -9.10
N GLY A 117 -12.19 1.47 -9.59
CA GLY A 117 -12.26 1.12 -11.01
C GLY A 117 -11.22 0.12 -11.49
N SER A 118 -11.49 -0.55 -12.61
CA SER A 118 -10.62 -1.60 -13.18
C SER A 118 -9.25 -1.07 -13.58
N GLY A 119 -8.19 -1.51 -12.88
CA GLY A 119 -6.80 -1.16 -13.17
C GLY A 119 -6.34 0.16 -12.55
N SER A 120 -7.20 0.87 -11.82
CA SER A 120 -6.78 1.99 -10.97
C SER A 120 -6.47 1.46 -9.58
N HIS A 121 -5.27 1.67 -9.06
CA HIS A 121 -4.94 1.39 -7.65
C HIS A 121 -5.54 2.50 -6.77
N SER A 122 -6.87 2.63 -6.77
CA SER A 122 -7.58 3.74 -6.13
C SER A 122 -8.77 3.22 -5.35
N TYR A 123 -8.90 3.73 -4.12
CA TYR A 123 -9.86 3.25 -3.15
C TYR A 123 -10.53 4.42 -2.43
N THR A 124 -11.82 4.27 -2.20
CA THR A 124 -12.58 5.17 -1.34
C THR A 124 -12.89 4.48 -0.02
N ILE A 125 -12.47 5.09 1.09
CA ILE A 125 -12.82 4.67 2.45
C ILE A 125 -14.08 5.42 2.86
N ASN A 126 -15.19 4.70 2.99
CA ASN A 126 -16.50 5.28 3.24
C ASN A 126 -16.84 5.28 4.74
N PHE A 127 -17.28 6.44 5.21
CA PHE A 127 -17.81 6.67 6.55
C PHE A 127 -19.25 7.17 6.45
N ASP A 128 -20.06 6.81 7.46
CA ASP A 128 -21.36 7.42 7.68
C ASP A 128 -21.19 8.82 8.26
#